data_AF-A0A2M8KFZ8-F1
#
_entry.id   AF-A0A2M8KFZ8-F1
#
_cell.length_a   1.000
_cell.length_b   1.000
_cell.length_c   1.000
_cell.angle_alpha   90.00
_cell.angle_beta   90.00
_cell.angle_gamma   90.00
#
_symmetry.space_group_name_H-M   'P 1'
#
loop_
_entity.id
_entity.type
_entity.pdbx_description
1 polymer ?
#
loop_
_entity_poly.entity_id
_entity_poly.type
_entity_poly.pdbx_seq_one_letter_code
_entity_poly.pdbx_strand_id
1 'polypeptide(L)'
;MIQSTNSQKILSIVAALIMLGLGISTIVCVVRLQEATLNVQSMQGQIAALTAQVKDWQENYAALVKGQVGGTGVFVKKMGVTLVSPAENDVIADAVSVQGYANTFEGNVQLRLKDGIGVVLASSFATACMGDWPCYFEKELKFNQPKADTDAVLEVYTTSAKDGSEQDLISVKVKIKGKNLTTNKDDKTVTIMSLDYGQSFRPENIPAQNIVFRDEASWRSFWQKHSADPVPWVDFTKSMIIGVFLGAKPSPGYGVKIISAQKNESQIIVSGFEYTENPTCVYPDVVVCPHHLILLPSSQNEVVFDIKKIVADPCNF
;
A
#
# COMPACT_ATOMS: atom_id res chain seq x y z
N MET A 1 -49.39 2.86 18.74
CA MET A 1 -49.70 2.60 20.18
C MET A 1 -49.81 3.86 21.05
N ILE A 2 -49.23 5.02 20.70
CA ILE A 2 -49.32 6.24 21.54
C ILE A 2 -50.69 6.96 21.41
N GLN A 3 -51.31 6.92 20.22
CA GLN A 3 -52.63 7.54 20.01
C GLN A 3 -53.76 6.87 20.80
N SER A 4 -53.71 5.55 21.01
CA SER A 4 -54.78 4.82 21.71
C SER A 4 -54.84 5.12 23.21
N THR A 5 -53.71 5.45 23.85
CA THR A 5 -53.64 5.75 25.29
C THR A 5 -54.09 7.17 25.64
N ASN A 6 -53.85 8.15 24.76
CA ASN A 6 -54.29 9.54 24.99
C ASN A 6 -55.80 9.70 24.81
N SER A 7 -56.38 9.03 23.81
CA SER A 7 -57.83 9.02 23.61
C SER A 7 -58.59 8.40 24.80
N GLN A 8 -58.06 7.33 25.41
CA GLN A 8 -58.66 6.75 26.62
C GLN A 8 -58.60 7.68 27.84
N LYS A 9 -57.50 8.42 28.04
CA LYS A 9 -57.38 9.40 29.14
C LYS A 9 -58.36 10.57 28.99
N ILE A 10 -58.54 11.07 27.76
CA ILE A 10 -59.51 12.14 27.48
C ILE A 10 -60.94 11.64 27.72
N LEU A 11 -61.26 10.41 27.28
CA LEU A 11 -62.58 9.83 27.48
C LEU A 11 -62.96 9.71 28.97
N SER A 12 -62.03 9.30 29.82
CA SER A 12 -62.24 9.20 31.27
C SER A 12 -62.47 10.56 31.94
N ILE A 13 -61.77 11.61 31.48
CA ILE A 13 -61.93 12.98 32.01
C ILE A 13 -63.27 13.56 31.58
N VAL A 14 -63.69 13.36 30.33
CA VAL A 14 -65.02 13.76 29.85
C VAL A 14 -66.12 13.11 30.68
N ALA A 15 -66.03 11.79 30.93
CA ALA A 15 -66.99 11.08 31.76
C ALA A 15 -67.07 11.64 33.19
N ALA A 16 -65.94 11.97 33.81
CA ALA A 16 -65.89 12.55 35.16
C ALA A 16 -66.50 13.96 35.23
N LEU A 17 -66.24 14.81 34.24
CA LEU A 17 -66.79 16.18 34.20
C LEU A 17 -68.30 16.20 33.95
N ILE A 18 -68.81 15.24 33.16
CA ILE A 18 -70.26 15.02 32.98
C ILE A 18 -70.92 14.60 34.30
N MET A 19 -70.30 13.69 35.05
CA MET A 19 -70.80 13.23 36.35
C MET A 19 -70.84 14.35 37.41
N LEU A 20 -69.98 15.36 37.28
CA LEU A 20 -69.96 16.55 38.14
C LEU A 20 -70.97 17.65 37.70
N GLY A 21 -71.76 17.40 36.65
CA GLY A 21 -72.85 18.29 36.21
C GLY A 21 -72.38 19.58 35.53
N LEU A 22 -71.15 19.61 35.01
CA LEU A 22 -70.60 20.81 34.37
C LEU A 22 -71.26 21.08 33.01
N GLY A 23 -71.43 22.37 32.68
CA GLY A 23 -72.01 22.78 31.39
C GLY A 23 -71.13 22.42 30.20
N ILE A 24 -71.73 22.19 29.03
CA ILE A 24 -71.02 21.73 27.83
C ILE A 24 -69.86 22.68 27.44
N SER A 25 -70.04 23.99 27.58
CA SER A 25 -69.00 24.98 27.28
C SER A 25 -67.76 24.83 28.18
N THR A 26 -67.96 24.59 29.49
CA THR A 26 -66.84 24.40 30.42
C THR A 26 -66.17 23.04 30.19
N ILE A 27 -66.93 21.99 29.88
CA ILE A 27 -66.39 20.68 29.52
C ILE A 27 -65.49 20.79 28.27
N VAL A 28 -65.97 21.44 27.21
CA VAL A 28 -65.20 21.63 25.97
C VAL A 28 -63.92 22.43 26.24
N CYS A 29 -63.98 23.47 27.07
CA CYS A 29 -62.82 24.26 27.46
C CYS A 29 -61.78 23.42 28.22
N VAL A 30 -62.22 22.64 29.22
CA VAL A 30 -61.33 21.77 30.02
C VAL A 30 -60.72 20.65 29.16
N VAL A 31 -61.48 20.07 28.23
CA VAL A 31 -60.98 19.06 27.29
C VAL A 31 -59.92 19.66 26.37
N ARG A 32 -60.14 20.86 25.80
CA ARG A 32 -59.15 21.57 24.98
C ARG A 32 -57.87 21.89 25.76
N LEU A 33 -57.99 22.31 27.02
CA LEU A 33 -56.84 22.54 27.92
C LEU A 33 -56.08 21.24 28.23
N GLN A 34 -56.81 20.14 28.43
CA GLN A 34 -56.20 18.84 28.67
C GLN A 34 -55.51 18.27 27.43
N GLU A 35 -56.12 18.42 26.26
CA GLU A 35 -55.50 18.09 24.96
C GLU A 35 -54.21 18.90 24.75
N ALA A 36 -54.24 20.20 25.03
CA ALA A 36 -53.04 21.05 24.98
C ALA A 36 -51.96 20.58 25.97
N THR A 37 -52.35 20.20 27.19
CA THR A 37 -51.41 19.71 28.21
C THR A 37 -50.77 18.37 27.82
N LEU A 38 -51.57 17.43 27.29
CA LEU A 38 -51.08 16.15 26.78
C LEU A 38 -50.17 16.34 25.56
N ASN A 39 -50.48 17.31 24.70
CA ASN A 39 -49.61 17.69 23.58
C ASN A 39 -48.30 18.28 24.08
N VAL A 40 -48.31 19.17 25.08
CA VAL A 40 -47.08 19.73 25.69
C VAL A 40 -46.25 18.63 26.36
N GLN A 41 -46.87 17.69 27.09
CA GLN A 41 -46.16 16.55 27.69
C GLN A 41 -45.55 15.63 26.64
N SER A 42 -46.28 15.38 25.55
CA SER A 42 -45.77 14.63 24.40
C SER A 42 -44.58 15.35 23.77
N MET A 43 -44.66 16.67 23.60
CA MET A 43 -43.55 17.49 23.10
C MET A 43 -42.36 17.48 24.07
N GLN A 44 -42.57 17.53 25.38
CA GLN A 44 -41.51 17.42 26.38
C GLN A 44 -40.83 16.05 26.33
N GLY A 45 -41.59 14.97 26.13
CA GLY A 45 -41.04 13.63 25.91
C GLY A 45 -40.19 13.55 24.62
N GLN A 46 -40.64 14.20 23.55
CA GLN A 46 -39.87 14.31 22.30
C GLN A 46 -38.59 15.14 22.50
N ILE A 47 -38.66 16.26 23.23
CA ILE A 47 -37.49 17.08 23.58
C ILE A 47 -36.51 16.31 24.46
N ALA A 48 -36.99 15.54 25.44
CA ALA A 48 -36.15 14.70 26.28
C ALA A 48 -35.46 13.59 25.46
N ALA A 49 -36.19 12.97 24.53
CA ALA A 49 -35.63 11.98 23.61
C ALA A 49 -34.58 12.60 22.68
N LEU A 50 -34.85 13.80 22.13
CA LEU A 50 -33.90 14.58 21.34
C LEU A 50 -32.68 14.99 22.18
N THR A 51 -32.86 15.34 23.46
CA THR A 51 -31.76 15.72 24.36
C THR A 51 -30.89 14.51 24.68
N ALA A 52 -31.47 13.32 24.85
CA ALA A 52 -30.73 12.08 24.99
C ALA A 52 -29.98 11.71 23.70
N GLN A 53 -30.59 11.90 22.53
CA GLN A 53 -29.93 11.71 21.22
C GLN A 53 -28.77 12.69 21.02
N VAL A 54 -28.92 13.96 21.42
CA VAL A 54 -27.84 14.95 21.34
C VAL A 54 -26.71 14.61 22.31
N LYS A 55 -27.02 14.12 23.52
CA LYS A 55 -26.01 13.67 24.48
C LYS A 55 -25.24 12.44 23.97
N ASP A 56 -25.94 11.45 23.44
CA ASP A 56 -25.34 10.28 22.78
C ASP A 56 -24.48 10.71 21.58
N TRP A 57 -24.95 11.66 20.78
CA TRP A 57 -24.17 12.26 19.69
C TRP A 57 -22.91 12.97 20.20
N GLN A 58 -22.97 13.71 21.31
CA GLN A 58 -21.82 14.39 21.90
C GLN A 58 -20.77 13.41 22.46
N GLU A 59 -21.21 12.33 23.11
CA GLU A 59 -20.33 11.27 23.64
C GLU A 59 -19.67 10.48 22.49
N ASN A 60 -20.44 10.17 21.45
CA ASN A 60 -19.92 9.54 20.23
C ASN A 60 -18.97 10.48 19.45
N TYR A 61 -19.26 11.78 19.39
CA TYR A 61 -18.37 12.77 18.78
C TYR A 61 -17.04 12.87 19.56
N ALA A 62 -17.08 12.84 20.89
CA ALA A 62 -15.87 12.82 21.72
C ALA A 62 -15.05 11.52 21.54
N ALA A 63 -15.69 10.39 21.26
CA ALA A 63 -15.03 9.12 20.92
C ALA A 63 -14.43 9.12 19.50
N LEU A 64 -15.12 9.75 18.54
CA LEU A 64 -14.65 9.95 17.16
C LEU A 64 -13.42 10.85 17.08
N VAL A 65 -13.39 11.94 17.85
CA VAL A 65 -12.20 12.81 17.99
C VAL A 65 -11.03 12.05 18.64
N LYS A 66 -11.31 11.02 19.43
CA LYS A 66 -10.32 10.11 20.03
C LYS A 66 -10.00 8.87 19.17
N GLY A 67 -10.48 8.80 17.93
CA GLY A 67 -10.07 7.80 16.95
C GLY A 67 -10.62 6.39 17.17
N GLN A 68 -11.76 6.22 17.85
CA GLN A 68 -12.38 4.91 18.01
C GLN A 68 -13.81 4.88 17.44
N VAL A 69 -13.99 4.00 16.45
CA VAL A 69 -15.23 3.50 15.81
C VAL A 69 -15.86 4.37 14.70
N GLY A 70 -15.97 3.80 13.50
CA GLY A 70 -16.67 4.38 12.34
C GLY A 70 -18.13 3.94 12.23
N GLY A 71 -19.02 4.88 11.89
CA GLY A 71 -20.44 4.63 11.63
C GLY A 71 -21.14 5.82 10.95
N THR A 72 -21.49 5.62 9.68
CA THR A 72 -22.40 6.32 8.73
C THR A 72 -23.01 7.69 9.09
N GLY A 73 -22.73 8.71 8.27
CA GLY A 73 -23.73 9.76 7.97
C GLY A 73 -23.26 11.20 7.75
N VAL A 74 -22.00 11.54 7.99
CA VAL A 74 -21.38 12.79 7.52
C VAL A 74 -20.05 12.41 6.91
N PHE A 75 -19.84 12.70 5.63
CA PHE A 75 -18.50 12.65 5.05
C PHE A 75 -17.70 13.80 5.66
N VAL A 76 -17.20 13.57 6.88
CA VAL A 76 -16.12 14.39 7.43
C VAL A 76 -15.01 14.25 6.40
N LYS A 77 -14.59 15.36 5.79
CA LYS A 77 -13.36 15.43 5.03
C LYS A 77 -12.27 14.89 5.95
N LYS A 78 -11.94 13.60 5.84
CA LYS A 78 -10.98 12.93 6.72
C LYS A 78 -9.61 13.36 6.25
N MET A 79 -9.21 14.55 6.69
CA MET A 79 -7.85 15.02 6.50
C MET A 79 -6.93 14.14 7.33
N GLY A 80 -5.80 13.76 6.75
CA GLY A 80 -4.79 12.94 7.39
C GLY A 80 -4.38 11.75 6.53
N VAL A 81 -3.66 10.84 7.18
CA VAL A 81 -3.02 9.70 6.54
C VAL A 81 -3.55 8.40 7.15
N THR A 82 -3.59 7.34 6.35
CA THR A 82 -3.85 5.97 6.80
C THR A 82 -2.85 5.07 6.12
N LEU A 83 -2.10 4.30 6.90
CA LEU A 83 -1.11 3.36 6.38
C LEU A 83 -1.75 2.00 6.12
N VAL A 84 -1.42 1.41 4.97
CA VAL A 84 -1.82 0.04 4.58
C VAL A 84 -0.62 -0.90 4.69
N SER A 85 0.56 -0.47 4.25
CA SER A 85 1.81 -1.22 4.30
C SER A 85 2.98 -0.27 4.57
N PRO A 86 4.00 -0.67 5.36
CA PRO A 86 4.15 -1.95 6.06
C PRO A 86 3.26 -2.09 7.30
N ALA A 87 3.07 -3.32 7.77
CA ALA A 87 2.44 -3.66 9.04
C ALA A 87 3.45 -3.68 10.20
N GLU A 88 2.93 -3.69 11.42
CA GLU A 88 3.75 -3.74 12.64
C GLU A 88 4.61 -5.03 12.68
N ASN A 89 5.91 -4.85 12.91
CA ASN A 89 6.98 -5.86 12.90
C ASN A 89 7.29 -6.49 11.54
N ASP A 90 6.83 -5.92 10.43
CA ASP A 90 7.21 -6.39 9.10
C ASP A 90 8.72 -6.38 8.91
N VAL A 91 9.22 -7.41 8.24
CA VAL A 91 10.65 -7.57 7.95
C VAL A 91 10.97 -6.96 6.59
N ILE A 92 11.73 -5.87 6.61
CA ILE A 92 12.18 -5.13 5.42
C ILE A 92 13.70 -5.29 5.23
N ALA A 93 14.20 -5.10 4.01
CA ALA A 93 15.62 -5.32 3.68
C ALA A 93 16.35 -4.02 3.34
N ASP A 94 16.49 -3.70 2.07
CA ASP A 94 17.14 -2.51 1.51
C ASP A 94 16.13 -1.48 0.97
N ALA A 95 14.85 -1.85 0.93
CA ALA A 95 13.76 -0.97 0.63
C ALA A 95 12.53 -1.31 1.48
N VAL A 96 11.66 -0.31 1.66
CA VAL A 96 10.31 -0.49 2.20
C VAL A 96 9.30 0.11 1.23
N SER A 97 8.32 -0.69 0.82
CA SER A 97 7.16 -0.18 0.09
C SER A 97 6.16 0.38 1.09
N VAL A 98 5.92 1.69 0.98
CA VAL A 98 4.98 2.41 1.82
C VAL A 98 3.73 2.68 1.02
N GLN A 99 2.62 2.10 1.46
CA GLN A 99 1.33 2.20 0.81
C GLN A 99 0.30 2.71 1.79
N GLY A 100 -0.59 3.56 1.32
CA GLY A 100 -1.61 4.13 2.17
C GLY A 100 -2.63 4.96 1.42
N TYR A 101 -3.53 5.55 2.19
CA TYR A 101 -4.51 6.52 1.71
C TYR A 101 -4.28 7.83 2.42
N ALA A 102 -4.27 8.94 1.69
CA ALA A 102 -4.11 10.24 2.32
C ALA A 102 -4.96 11.32 1.64
N ASN A 103 -5.46 12.22 2.48
CA ASN A 103 -6.14 13.45 2.10
C ASN A 103 -5.50 14.58 2.91
N THR A 104 -4.58 15.32 2.34
CA THR A 104 -3.72 16.24 3.09
C THR A 104 -3.75 17.63 2.49
N PHE A 105 -3.27 18.61 3.24
CA PHE A 105 -3.11 19.96 2.71
C PHE A 105 -2.02 19.90 1.61
N GLU A 106 -2.33 20.41 0.42
CA GLU A 106 -1.47 20.33 -0.79
C GLU A 106 -1.24 18.91 -1.36
N GLY A 107 -1.87 17.88 -0.79
CA GLY A 107 -1.77 16.51 -1.30
C GLY A 107 -0.36 15.94 -1.18
N ASN A 108 0.39 16.31 -0.14
CA ASN A 108 1.71 15.77 0.14
C ASN A 108 1.74 14.98 1.45
N VAL A 109 2.49 13.89 1.47
CA VAL A 109 2.75 13.05 2.63
C VAL A 109 4.26 12.86 2.77
N GLN A 110 4.79 13.10 3.97
CA GLN A 110 6.18 12.92 4.31
C GLN A 110 6.42 11.53 4.89
N LEU A 111 7.54 10.92 4.49
CA LEU A 111 7.91 9.57 4.87
C LEU A 111 9.35 9.59 5.37
N ARG A 112 9.63 8.96 6.52
CA ARG A 112 11.00 8.72 6.97
C ARG A 112 11.13 7.40 7.70
N LEU A 113 12.20 6.68 7.42
CA LEU A 113 12.59 5.48 8.14
C LEU A 113 13.71 5.84 9.11
N LYS A 114 13.53 5.51 10.39
CA LYS A 114 14.52 5.68 11.44
C LYS A 114 14.99 4.32 11.96
N ASP A 115 16.24 4.21 12.37
CA ASP A 115 16.70 3.05 13.13
C ASP A 115 16.24 3.11 14.60
N GLY A 116 16.53 2.06 15.38
CA GLY A 116 16.15 1.95 16.79
C GLY A 116 16.78 2.98 17.73
N ILE A 117 17.75 3.76 17.27
CA ILE A 117 18.37 4.87 18.02
C ILE A 117 17.92 6.26 17.50
N GLY A 118 17.05 6.30 16.49
CA GLY A 118 16.43 7.52 15.97
C GLY A 118 17.15 8.18 14.79
N VAL A 119 18.18 7.56 14.22
CA VAL A 119 18.89 8.05 13.03
C VAL A 119 18.04 7.80 11.79
N VAL A 120 17.83 8.83 10.97
CA VAL A 120 17.08 8.72 9.71
C VAL A 120 17.91 7.97 8.67
N LEU A 121 17.44 6.78 8.28
CA LEU A 121 18.06 5.92 7.27
C LEU A 121 17.65 6.29 5.84
N ALA A 122 16.40 6.74 5.67
CA ALA A 122 15.89 7.30 4.43
C ALA A 122 14.69 8.22 4.70
N SER A 123 14.49 9.19 3.82
CA SER A 123 13.29 10.03 3.80
C SER A 123 12.89 10.34 2.37
N SER A 124 11.59 10.53 2.17
CA SER A 124 11.02 10.96 0.90
C SER A 124 9.62 11.52 1.11
N PHE A 125 8.96 11.86 0.01
CA PHE A 125 7.56 12.26 0.02
C PHE A 125 6.79 11.52 -1.07
N ALA A 126 5.48 11.41 -0.84
CA ALA A 126 4.51 10.87 -1.79
C ALA A 126 3.43 11.92 -2.07
N THR A 127 2.98 11.96 -3.31
CA THR A 127 1.81 12.74 -3.70
C THR A 127 0.56 11.93 -3.39
N ALA A 128 -0.42 12.59 -2.78
CA ALA A 128 -1.73 12.09 -2.43
C ALA A 128 -2.77 13.16 -2.78
N CYS A 129 -3.98 13.05 -2.23
CA CYS A 129 -5.09 13.91 -2.63
C CYS A 129 -5.26 15.08 -1.69
N MET A 130 -5.85 16.14 -2.25
CA MET A 130 -6.35 17.29 -1.53
C MET A 130 -7.78 17.52 -1.99
N GLY A 131 -8.78 17.16 -1.17
CA GLY A 131 -10.18 17.26 -1.59
C GLY A 131 -11.13 16.51 -0.67
N ASP A 132 -12.23 16.03 -1.21
CA ASP A 132 -13.28 15.40 -0.39
C ASP A 132 -12.95 13.96 0.01
N TRP A 133 -12.07 13.29 -0.75
CA TRP A 133 -11.74 11.88 -0.58
C TRP A 133 -10.23 11.63 -0.52
N PRO A 134 -9.76 10.71 0.34
CA PRO A 134 -8.38 10.28 0.32
C PRO A 134 -8.10 9.45 -0.93
N CYS A 135 -6.91 9.60 -1.50
CA CYS A 135 -6.45 8.69 -2.55
C CYS A 135 -5.26 7.87 -2.12
N TYR A 136 -5.11 6.76 -2.83
CA TYR A 136 -4.03 5.83 -2.67
C TYR A 136 -2.71 6.51 -3.04
N PHE A 137 -1.70 6.32 -2.20
CA PHE A 137 -0.33 6.65 -2.51
C PHE A 137 0.55 5.41 -2.31
N GLU A 138 1.59 5.32 -3.12
CA GLU A 138 2.62 4.30 -3.00
C GLU A 138 3.99 4.92 -3.19
N LYS A 139 4.91 4.56 -2.31
CA LYS A 139 6.29 5.02 -2.36
C LYS A 139 7.25 3.97 -1.86
N GLU A 140 8.26 3.69 -2.67
CA GLU A 140 9.40 2.89 -2.24
C GLU A 140 10.46 3.80 -1.59
N LEU A 141 10.80 3.53 -0.33
CA LEU A 141 11.95 4.13 0.35
C LEU A 141 13.12 3.16 0.32
N LYS A 142 14.13 3.48 -0.48
CA LYS A 142 15.42 2.76 -0.48
C LYS A 142 16.34 3.33 0.58
N PHE A 143 17.04 2.46 1.30
CA PHE A 143 17.97 2.85 2.34
C PHE A 143 19.18 1.91 2.37
N ASN A 144 20.27 2.37 2.97
CA ASN A 144 21.42 1.51 3.19
C ASN A 144 21.10 0.51 4.31
N GLN A 145 20.87 -0.75 3.93
CA GLN A 145 20.57 -1.84 4.85
C GLN A 145 21.67 -1.98 5.93
N PRO A 146 21.34 -1.92 7.23
CA PRO A 146 22.27 -2.14 8.33
C PRO A 146 22.88 -3.54 8.28
N LYS A 147 24.06 -3.69 8.90
CA LYS A 147 24.82 -4.95 8.92
C LYS A 147 24.21 -6.03 9.83
N ALA A 148 23.48 -5.63 10.86
CA ALA A 148 22.81 -6.51 11.80
C ALA A 148 21.31 -6.30 11.72
N ASP A 149 20.52 -7.31 12.11
CA ASP A 149 19.09 -7.14 12.30
C ASP A 149 18.87 -5.96 13.23
N THR A 150 18.11 -4.98 12.74
CA THR A 150 17.96 -3.69 13.39
C THR A 150 16.48 -3.38 13.49
N ASP A 151 16.00 -3.12 14.70
CA ASP A 151 14.67 -2.56 14.88
C ASP A 151 14.65 -1.15 14.28
N ALA A 152 13.56 -0.81 13.60
CA ALA A 152 13.38 0.46 12.93
C ALA A 152 11.95 0.95 13.08
N VAL A 153 11.76 2.24 12.84
CA VAL A 153 10.45 2.89 12.89
C VAL A 153 10.24 3.63 11.58
N LEU A 154 9.22 3.23 10.83
CA LEU A 154 8.72 4.01 9.72
C LEU A 154 7.74 5.06 10.26
N GLU A 155 7.97 6.31 9.91
CA GLU A 155 7.09 7.43 10.22
C GLU A 155 6.50 8.03 8.95
N VAL A 156 5.18 8.20 8.97
CA VAL A 156 4.40 8.82 7.90
C VAL A 156 3.63 9.97 8.51
N TYR A 157 3.79 11.18 7.96
CA TYR A 157 3.24 12.39 8.56
C TYR A 157 2.96 13.48 7.54
N THR A 158 2.23 14.51 7.95
CA THR A 158 2.00 15.74 7.21
C THR A 158 2.69 16.91 7.89
N THR A 159 2.88 18.00 7.16
CA THR A 159 3.49 19.21 7.70
C THR A 159 2.50 20.36 7.63
N SER A 160 2.32 21.04 8.75
CA SER A 160 1.49 22.24 8.86
C SER A 160 2.08 23.38 8.01
N ALA A 161 1.30 23.90 7.06
CA ALA A 161 1.68 25.09 6.29
C ALA A 161 1.77 26.37 7.16
N LYS A 162 1.21 26.36 8.38
CA LYS A 162 1.19 27.52 9.28
C LYS A 162 2.52 27.72 10.01
N ASP A 163 3.15 26.63 10.44
CA ASP A 163 4.29 26.66 11.37
C ASP A 163 5.32 25.54 11.15
N GLY A 164 5.12 24.68 10.15
CA GLY A 164 6.03 23.56 9.88
C GLY A 164 5.93 22.40 10.87
N SER A 165 4.98 22.43 11.81
CA SER A 165 4.79 21.34 12.77
C SER A 165 4.38 20.03 12.10
N GLU A 166 4.84 18.90 12.65
CA GLU A 166 4.44 17.57 12.22
C GLU A 166 2.99 17.28 12.67
N GLN A 167 2.18 16.79 11.76
CA GLN A 167 0.77 16.46 11.95
C GLN A 167 0.50 15.05 11.41
N ASP A 168 -0.61 14.43 11.84
CA ASP A 168 -1.07 13.11 11.38
C ASP A 168 0.01 12.01 11.43
N LEU A 169 0.93 12.11 12.38
CA LEU A 169 2.07 11.20 12.51
C LEU A 169 1.60 9.78 12.84
N ILE A 170 1.90 8.85 11.94
CA ILE A 170 1.80 7.41 12.14
C ILE A 170 3.21 6.86 12.28
N SER A 171 3.44 6.07 13.32
CA SER A 171 4.69 5.35 13.56
C SER A 171 4.43 3.87 13.55
N VAL A 172 5.12 3.14 12.68
CA VAL A 172 5.05 1.67 12.60
C VAL A 172 6.42 1.08 12.84
N LYS A 173 6.50 0.15 13.78
CA LYS A 173 7.75 -0.57 14.02
C LYS A 173 7.92 -1.60 12.93
N VAL A 174 9.09 -1.64 12.34
CA VAL A 174 9.49 -2.62 11.34
C VAL A 174 10.84 -3.19 11.75
N LYS A 175 11.14 -4.39 11.27
CA LYS A 175 12.43 -5.03 11.48
C LYS A 175 13.21 -4.92 10.20
N ILE A 176 14.32 -4.19 10.22
CA ILE A 176 15.25 -4.26 9.12
C ILE A 176 16.04 -5.53 9.29
N LYS A 177 15.86 -6.48 8.36
CA LYS A 177 16.76 -7.61 8.25
C LYS A 177 18.14 -7.05 8.04
N GLY A 178 19.07 -7.42 8.91
CA GLY A 178 20.47 -7.14 8.71
C GLY A 178 20.87 -7.75 7.39
N LYS A 179 21.70 -7.03 6.66
CA LYS A 179 22.47 -7.67 5.61
C LYS A 179 23.38 -8.66 6.33
N ASN A 180 22.98 -9.93 6.38
CA ASN A 180 23.77 -11.01 6.95
C ASN A 180 25.14 -11.00 6.25
N LEU A 181 26.09 -10.30 6.88
CA LEU A 181 27.50 -10.53 6.67
C LEU A 181 27.77 -11.83 7.40
N THR A 182 27.37 -12.95 6.79
CA THR A 182 28.15 -14.16 7.00
C THR A 182 29.54 -13.78 6.54
N THR A 183 30.41 -13.49 7.49
CA THR A 183 31.84 -13.50 7.25
C THR A 183 32.21 -14.94 6.90
N ASN A 184 31.92 -15.37 5.68
CA ASN A 184 33.05 -15.76 4.87
C ASN A 184 33.69 -14.44 4.46
N LYS A 185 34.97 -14.30 4.78
CA LYS A 185 35.80 -13.13 4.52
C LYS A 185 35.93 -12.80 3.01
N ASP A 186 35.15 -13.49 2.18
CA ASP A 186 35.32 -13.63 0.75
C ASP A 186 34.01 -13.54 -0.06
N ASP A 187 32.83 -13.33 0.56
CA ASP A 187 31.59 -13.05 -0.21
C ASP A 187 31.40 -11.54 -0.50
N LYS A 188 31.78 -11.12 -1.70
CA LYS A 188 31.67 -9.73 -2.16
C LYS A 188 30.42 -9.57 -3.03
N THR A 189 29.53 -8.64 -2.65
CA THR A 189 28.46 -8.20 -3.55
C THR A 189 29.09 -7.64 -4.83
N VAL A 190 28.66 -8.16 -5.98
CA VAL A 190 29.18 -7.77 -7.28
C VAL A 190 28.27 -6.71 -7.89
N THR A 191 28.83 -5.58 -8.31
CA THR A 191 28.06 -4.57 -9.05
C THR A 191 27.57 -5.17 -10.36
N ILE A 192 26.25 -5.17 -10.55
CA ILE A 192 25.61 -5.60 -11.79
C ILE A 192 25.29 -4.35 -12.63
N MET A 193 25.61 -4.39 -13.92
CA MET A 193 25.17 -3.38 -14.88
C MET A 193 24.32 -4.06 -15.94
N SER A 194 23.10 -3.57 -16.19
CA SER A 194 22.26 -4.12 -17.26
C SER A 194 22.90 -3.80 -18.62
N LEU A 195 23.13 -4.83 -19.42
CA LEU A 195 23.62 -4.71 -20.78
C LEU A 195 22.46 -4.59 -21.76
N ASP A 196 21.47 -5.47 -21.61
CA ASP A 196 20.26 -5.49 -22.42
C ASP A 196 19.15 -6.23 -21.68
N TYR A 197 17.92 -5.75 -21.84
CA TYR A 197 16.73 -6.27 -21.16
C TYR A 197 15.54 -6.12 -22.07
N GLY A 198 14.82 -7.21 -22.33
CA GLY A 198 13.63 -7.13 -23.17
C GLY A 198 13.07 -8.48 -23.57
N GLN A 199 12.40 -8.45 -24.72
CA GLN A 199 11.62 -9.58 -25.24
C GLN A 199 11.83 -9.80 -26.75
N SER A 200 12.72 -9.02 -27.37
CA SER A 200 12.80 -8.83 -28.83
C SER A 200 13.70 -9.83 -29.56
N PHE A 201 14.32 -10.78 -28.85
CA PHE A 201 15.12 -11.82 -29.50
C PHE A 201 14.26 -12.72 -30.40
N ARG A 202 14.84 -13.26 -31.47
CA ARG A 202 14.07 -14.09 -32.42
C ARG A 202 13.69 -15.45 -31.81
N PRO A 203 12.40 -15.81 -31.73
CA PRO A 203 11.92 -17.00 -31.01
C PRO A 203 12.34 -18.35 -31.59
N GLU A 204 12.61 -18.38 -32.88
CA GLU A 204 13.10 -19.56 -33.60
C GLU A 204 14.53 -19.97 -33.20
N ASN A 205 15.30 -19.12 -32.50
CA ASN A 205 16.74 -19.32 -32.37
C ASN A 205 17.30 -19.46 -30.95
N ILE A 206 16.58 -19.12 -29.86
CA ILE A 206 17.13 -19.24 -28.49
C ILE A 206 16.27 -20.15 -27.61
N PRO A 207 16.76 -21.34 -27.18
CA PRO A 207 16.08 -22.13 -26.17
C PRO A 207 16.17 -21.49 -24.79
N ALA A 208 15.30 -21.90 -23.86
CA ALA A 208 15.40 -21.47 -22.47
C ALA A 208 16.73 -21.94 -21.87
N GLN A 209 17.60 -20.99 -21.49
CA GLN A 209 18.94 -21.31 -21.00
C GLN A 209 19.57 -20.13 -20.26
N ASN A 210 20.54 -20.48 -19.40
CA ASN A 210 21.44 -19.53 -18.75
C ASN A 210 22.81 -19.63 -19.42
N ILE A 211 23.40 -18.49 -19.80
CA ILE A 211 24.70 -18.45 -20.48
C ILE A 211 25.64 -17.45 -19.79
N VAL A 212 26.93 -17.77 -19.80
CA VAL A 212 28.02 -16.89 -19.40
C VAL A 212 28.96 -16.72 -20.58
N PHE A 213 29.17 -15.48 -21.03
CA PHE A 213 30.16 -15.14 -22.06
C PHE A 213 31.40 -14.53 -21.40
N ARG A 214 32.55 -15.16 -21.59
CA ARG A 214 33.84 -14.72 -21.02
C ARG A 214 34.80 -14.16 -22.07
N ASP A 215 34.40 -14.17 -23.34
CA ASP A 215 35.22 -13.72 -24.45
C ASP A 215 34.36 -13.07 -25.56
N GLU A 216 35.00 -12.23 -26.36
CA GLU A 216 34.33 -11.48 -27.43
C GLU A 216 33.87 -12.36 -28.58
N ALA A 217 34.57 -13.46 -28.88
CA ALA A 217 34.25 -14.31 -30.02
C ALA A 217 32.96 -15.10 -29.78
N SER A 218 32.78 -15.66 -28.58
CA SER A 218 31.55 -16.35 -28.18
C SER A 218 30.36 -15.40 -28.11
N TRP A 219 30.57 -14.19 -27.55
CA TRP A 219 29.54 -13.16 -27.50
C TRP A 219 29.08 -12.70 -28.89
N ARG A 220 30.01 -12.34 -29.77
CA ARG A 220 29.69 -11.90 -31.14
C ARG A 220 28.95 -12.98 -31.92
N SER A 221 29.43 -14.22 -31.83
CA SER A 221 28.81 -15.36 -32.52
C SER A 221 27.39 -15.61 -32.05
N PHE A 222 27.16 -15.52 -30.74
CA PHE A 222 25.82 -15.62 -30.17
C PHE A 222 24.93 -14.46 -30.62
N TRP A 223 25.38 -13.21 -30.45
CA TRP A 223 24.57 -12.04 -30.77
C TRP A 223 24.15 -12.00 -32.24
N GLN A 224 25.09 -12.23 -33.17
CA GLN A 224 24.81 -12.21 -34.61
C GLN A 224 23.80 -13.28 -35.05
N LYS A 225 23.77 -14.42 -34.35
CA LYS A 225 22.82 -15.49 -34.63
C LYS A 225 21.40 -15.15 -34.16
N HIS A 226 21.27 -14.31 -33.14
CA HIS A 226 20.04 -14.19 -32.37
C HIS A 226 19.41 -12.78 -32.38
N SER A 227 20.20 -11.74 -32.63
CA SER A 227 19.76 -10.34 -32.72
C SER A 227 20.11 -9.75 -34.08
N ALA A 228 19.25 -8.84 -34.56
CA ALA A 228 19.50 -8.03 -35.76
C ALA A 228 20.21 -6.70 -35.43
N ASP A 229 20.29 -6.35 -34.14
CA ASP A 229 20.89 -5.12 -33.69
C ASP A 229 22.43 -5.19 -33.75
N PRO A 230 23.12 -4.04 -33.82
CA PRO A 230 24.57 -4.01 -33.71
C PRO A 230 25.06 -4.67 -32.42
N VAL A 231 26.10 -5.51 -32.51
CA VAL A 231 26.66 -6.19 -31.33
C VAL A 231 27.18 -5.16 -30.32
N PRO A 232 26.73 -5.20 -29.06
CA PRO A 232 27.25 -4.34 -28.00
C PRO A 232 28.74 -4.59 -27.77
N TRP A 233 29.53 -3.52 -27.74
CA TRP A 233 30.94 -3.59 -27.39
C TRP A 233 31.12 -3.80 -25.88
N VAL A 234 31.98 -4.75 -25.51
CA VAL A 234 32.28 -5.10 -24.11
C VAL A 234 33.79 -5.36 -23.98
N ASP A 235 34.41 -4.80 -22.95
CA ASP A 235 35.80 -5.07 -22.60
C ASP A 235 35.90 -6.36 -21.75
N PHE A 236 36.14 -7.49 -22.42
CA PHE A 236 36.21 -8.82 -21.76
C PHE A 236 37.41 -9.00 -20.82
N THR A 237 38.38 -8.08 -20.87
CA THR A 237 39.48 -8.08 -19.89
C THR A 237 39.01 -7.59 -18.51
N LYS A 238 37.93 -6.81 -18.47
CA LYS A 238 37.35 -6.26 -17.24
C LYS A 238 36.02 -6.89 -16.86
N SER A 239 35.26 -7.33 -17.85
CA SER A 239 33.87 -7.77 -17.66
C SER A 239 33.58 -9.10 -18.34
N MET A 240 32.53 -9.77 -17.88
CA MET A 240 31.90 -10.91 -18.53
C MET A 240 30.40 -10.65 -18.61
N ILE A 241 29.72 -11.31 -19.55
CA ILE A 241 28.27 -11.15 -19.74
C ILE A 241 27.56 -12.36 -19.14
N ILE A 242 26.51 -12.10 -18.37
CA ILE A 242 25.60 -13.12 -17.84
C ILE A 242 24.24 -12.93 -18.49
N GLY A 243 23.72 -13.99 -19.11
CA GLY A 243 22.42 -13.99 -19.77
C GLY A 243 21.49 -15.03 -19.21
N VAL A 244 20.25 -14.62 -18.95
CA VAL A 244 19.13 -15.53 -18.71
C VAL A 244 18.12 -15.36 -19.84
N PHE A 245 17.78 -16.46 -20.51
CA PHE A 245 16.83 -16.51 -21.62
C PHE A 245 15.72 -17.49 -21.29
N LEU A 246 14.46 -17.06 -21.43
CA LEU A 246 13.31 -17.93 -21.18
C LEU A 246 12.83 -18.71 -22.43
N GLY A 247 13.46 -18.46 -23.58
CA GLY A 247 13.00 -18.95 -24.88
C GLY A 247 11.65 -18.37 -25.29
N ALA A 248 11.02 -18.99 -26.28
CA ALA A 248 9.72 -18.57 -26.78
C ALA A 248 8.62 -18.72 -25.72
N LYS A 249 7.90 -17.63 -25.46
CA LYS A 249 6.74 -17.56 -24.56
C LYS A 249 5.52 -17.08 -25.33
N PRO A 250 4.30 -17.53 -24.97
CA PRO A 250 3.10 -17.28 -25.77
C PRO A 250 2.56 -15.86 -25.67
N SER A 251 3.03 -15.06 -24.71
CA SER A 251 2.56 -13.69 -24.51
C SER A 251 3.62 -12.79 -23.85
N PRO A 252 3.47 -11.44 -23.96
CA PRO A 252 4.31 -10.47 -23.27
C PRO A 252 4.24 -10.52 -21.73
N GLY A 253 3.32 -11.29 -21.14
CA GLY A 253 3.18 -11.45 -19.69
C GLY A 253 4.32 -12.22 -19.03
N TYR A 254 5.21 -12.82 -19.83
CA TYR A 254 6.41 -13.47 -19.34
C TYR A 254 7.61 -12.53 -19.36
N GLY A 255 8.43 -12.58 -18.32
CA GLY A 255 9.60 -11.72 -18.19
C GLY A 255 10.70 -12.40 -17.41
N VAL A 256 11.93 -11.90 -17.49
CA VAL A 256 12.98 -12.34 -16.57
C VAL A 256 13.86 -11.18 -16.16
N LYS A 257 14.17 -11.08 -14.87
CA LYS A 257 14.99 -10.01 -14.32
C LYS A 257 16.00 -10.54 -13.32
N ILE A 258 17.27 -10.49 -13.68
CA ILE A 258 18.38 -10.59 -12.73
C ILE A 258 18.38 -9.36 -11.80
N ILE A 259 18.45 -9.60 -10.49
CA ILE A 259 18.38 -8.56 -9.46
C ILE A 259 19.69 -8.39 -8.69
N SER A 260 20.51 -9.44 -8.60
CA SER A 260 21.77 -9.38 -7.87
C SER A 260 22.76 -10.46 -8.31
N ALA A 261 24.04 -10.23 -8.03
CA ALA A 261 25.08 -11.22 -8.11
C ALA A 261 25.96 -11.15 -6.86
N GLN A 262 26.23 -12.29 -6.23
CA GLN A 262 27.07 -12.43 -5.05
C GLN A 262 28.22 -13.35 -5.38
N LYS A 263 29.46 -12.96 -5.07
CA LYS A 263 30.65 -13.76 -5.38
C LYS A 263 31.27 -14.24 -4.09
N ASN A 264 31.29 -15.54 -3.88
CA ASN A 264 32.08 -16.20 -2.84
C ASN A 264 33.43 -16.70 -3.40
N GLU A 265 34.18 -17.48 -2.61
CA GLU A 265 35.52 -17.96 -3.00
C GLU A 265 35.53 -18.76 -4.31
N SER A 266 34.53 -19.60 -4.57
CA SER A 266 34.51 -20.54 -5.70
C SER A 266 33.44 -20.24 -6.75
N GLN A 267 32.39 -19.51 -6.37
CA GLN A 267 31.17 -19.35 -7.15
C GLN A 267 30.68 -17.90 -7.18
N ILE A 268 29.86 -17.60 -8.19
CA ILE A 268 29.07 -16.38 -8.32
C ILE A 268 27.61 -16.80 -8.40
N ILE A 269 26.83 -16.42 -7.40
CA ILE A 269 25.39 -16.70 -7.35
C ILE A 269 24.67 -15.51 -7.98
N VAL A 270 23.99 -15.76 -9.10
CA VAL A 270 23.18 -14.79 -9.84
C VAL A 270 21.73 -15.03 -9.50
N SER A 271 21.10 -14.08 -8.82
CA SER A 271 19.72 -14.18 -8.39
C SER A 271 18.80 -13.30 -9.22
N GLY A 272 17.58 -13.77 -9.46
CA GLY A 272 16.59 -13.07 -10.28
C GLY A 272 15.18 -13.64 -10.16
N PHE A 273 14.28 -13.08 -10.96
CA PHE A 273 12.90 -13.49 -11.07
C PHE A 273 12.52 -13.83 -12.50
N GLU A 274 11.81 -14.93 -12.71
CA GLU A 274 11.00 -15.18 -13.92
C GLU A 274 9.56 -14.79 -13.60
N TYR A 275 9.00 -13.87 -14.38
CA TYR A 275 7.60 -13.47 -14.31
C TYR A 275 6.76 -14.40 -15.19
N THR A 276 5.63 -14.85 -14.65
CA THR A 276 4.57 -15.54 -15.40
C THR A 276 3.35 -14.64 -15.54
N GLU A 277 2.49 -14.99 -16.49
CA GLU A 277 1.19 -14.34 -16.69
C GLU A 277 0.42 -14.23 -15.38
N ASN A 278 -0.14 -13.05 -15.15
CA ASN A 278 -1.10 -12.83 -14.09
C ASN A 278 -2.50 -13.17 -14.62
N PRO A 279 -3.23 -14.10 -13.98
CA PRO A 279 -4.55 -14.52 -14.44
C PRO A 279 -5.61 -13.42 -14.42
N THR A 280 -5.34 -12.28 -13.78
CA THR A 280 -6.23 -11.12 -13.75
C THR A 280 -6.02 -10.17 -14.93
N CYS A 281 -4.93 -10.32 -15.69
CA CYS A 281 -4.59 -9.47 -16.83
C CYS A 281 -4.97 -10.13 -18.16
N VAL A 282 -5.14 -9.31 -19.20
CA VAL A 282 -5.40 -9.75 -20.57
C VAL A 282 -4.14 -9.52 -21.40
N TYR A 283 -3.54 -10.58 -21.93
CA TYR A 283 -2.34 -10.50 -22.76
C TYR A 283 -2.68 -10.76 -24.24
N PRO A 284 -2.00 -10.09 -25.19
CA PRO A 284 -2.11 -10.45 -26.59
C PRO A 284 -1.37 -11.77 -26.86
N ASP A 285 -1.92 -12.60 -27.76
CA ASP A 285 -1.31 -13.85 -28.23
C ASP A 285 -0.15 -13.57 -29.19
N VAL A 286 0.96 -13.08 -28.63
CA VAL A 286 2.17 -12.72 -29.38
C VAL A 286 3.34 -13.45 -28.77
N VAL A 287 4.03 -14.24 -29.60
CA VAL A 287 5.23 -14.96 -29.17
C VAL A 287 6.36 -13.97 -28.90
N VAL A 288 6.90 -14.02 -27.69
CA VAL A 288 8.00 -13.18 -27.23
C VAL A 288 9.18 -14.02 -26.74
N CYS A 289 10.37 -13.43 -26.61
CA CYS A 289 11.55 -14.09 -26.06
C CYS A 289 12.18 -13.28 -24.93
N PRO A 290 11.68 -13.43 -23.69
CA PRO A 290 12.17 -12.66 -22.57
C PRO A 290 13.60 -13.02 -22.21
N HIS A 291 14.41 -11.98 -22.00
CA HIS A 291 15.80 -12.12 -21.60
C HIS A 291 16.26 -10.95 -20.71
N HIS A 292 17.31 -11.21 -19.94
CA HIS A 292 18.09 -10.17 -19.27
C HIS A 292 19.57 -10.53 -19.36
N LEU A 293 20.35 -9.60 -19.91
CA LEU A 293 21.79 -9.64 -20.02
C LEU A 293 22.38 -8.59 -19.08
N ILE A 294 23.34 -9.00 -18.24
CA ILE A 294 24.07 -8.11 -17.34
C ILE A 294 25.58 -8.26 -17.52
N LEU A 295 26.31 -7.21 -17.16
CA LEU A 295 27.76 -7.23 -17.02
C LEU A 295 28.12 -7.50 -15.55
N LEU A 296 29.03 -8.45 -15.36
CA LEU A 296 29.76 -8.66 -14.11
C LEU A 296 31.26 -8.43 -14.36
N PRO A 297 32.06 -8.10 -13.33
CA PRO A 297 33.52 -8.15 -13.41
C PRO A 297 34.00 -9.53 -13.87
N SER A 298 35.04 -9.54 -14.71
CA SER A 298 35.62 -10.78 -15.23
C SER A 298 36.08 -11.68 -14.08
N SER A 299 35.76 -12.97 -14.20
CA SER A 299 36.06 -13.99 -13.20
C SER A 299 36.19 -15.34 -13.88
N GLN A 300 36.75 -16.34 -13.18
CA GLN A 300 36.72 -17.74 -13.58
C GLN A 300 35.88 -18.60 -12.63
N ASN A 301 35.29 -17.98 -11.60
CA ASN A 301 34.41 -18.66 -10.66
C ASN A 301 33.19 -19.22 -11.41
N GLU A 302 32.71 -20.38 -10.95
CA GLU A 302 31.50 -21.00 -11.46
C GLU A 302 30.30 -20.08 -11.22
N VAL A 303 29.41 -19.95 -12.20
CA VAL A 303 28.21 -19.10 -12.07
C VAL A 303 27.01 -19.99 -11.82
N VAL A 304 26.35 -19.78 -10.69
CA VAL A 304 25.15 -20.50 -10.25
C VAL A 304 23.97 -19.56 -10.35
N PHE A 305 22.86 -20.03 -10.92
CA PHE A 305 21.66 -19.23 -11.15
C PHE A 305 20.56 -19.61 -10.16
N ASP A 306 20.10 -18.64 -9.36
CA ASP A 306 18.94 -18.75 -8.46
C ASP A 306 17.80 -17.85 -9.00
N ILE A 307 17.09 -18.35 -10.01
CA ILE A 307 15.99 -17.64 -10.66
C ILE A 307 14.66 -18.17 -10.11
N LYS A 308 13.91 -17.33 -9.41
CA LYS A 308 12.62 -17.70 -8.81
C LYS A 308 11.46 -17.32 -9.72
N LYS A 309 10.51 -18.23 -9.89
CA LYS A 309 9.27 -17.94 -10.61
C LYS A 309 8.30 -17.18 -9.71
N ILE A 310 7.76 -16.07 -10.22
CA ILE A 310 6.75 -15.26 -9.56
C ILE A 310 5.67 -14.85 -10.56
N VAL A 311 4.47 -14.57 -10.07
CA VAL A 311 3.39 -14.00 -10.87
C VAL A 311 3.62 -12.49 -10.97
N ALA A 312 3.52 -11.92 -12.17
CA ALA A 312 3.68 -10.48 -12.36
C ALA A 312 2.57 -9.69 -11.61
N ASP A 313 2.94 -8.67 -10.85
CA ASP A 313 2.00 -7.76 -10.17
C ASP A 313 2.58 -6.33 -10.23
N PRO A 314 1.87 -5.30 -10.74
CA PRO A 314 0.55 -5.28 -11.41
C PRO A 314 0.64 -5.49 -12.94
N CYS A 315 -0.50 -5.41 -13.65
CA CYS A 315 -0.64 -5.53 -15.12
C CYS A 315 0.08 -4.43 -15.94
N ASN A 316 1.38 -4.19 -15.71
CA ASN A 316 2.17 -3.25 -16.49
C ASN A 316 2.97 -3.99 -17.58
N PHE A 317 2.72 -3.58 -18.82
CA PHE A 317 3.41 -3.99 -20.04
C PHE A 317 4.68 -3.18 -20.27
#